data_AF-A0A329SN26-F1
#
_entry.id   AF-A0A329SN26-F1
#
_cell.length_a   1.000
_cell.length_b   1.000
_cell.length_c   1.000
_cell.angle_alpha   90.00
_cell.angle_beta   90.00
_cell.angle_gamma   90.00
#
_symmetry.space_group_name_H-M   'P 1'
#
loop_
_entity.id
_entity.type
_entity.pdbx_description
1 polymer ?
#
loop_
_entity_poly.entity_id
_entity_poly.type
_entity_poly.pdbx_seq_one_letter_code
_entity_poly.pdbx_strand_id
1 'polypeptide(L)'
;MAGAQASELAITVARGGGLGAIPCALLSPDDVREHVQHVRAATKHLSAPINLNFFCHTLPPANPEADKQWQDVQIRITKIKELKPEVVSFYFELPPTHMLNSLVDFPQQIGTMSPVPQIVDAVKLPVMAAGGIGDARGVLAASALGAAAVQMGTVFLLADETKTSALHRKRLKEAASGGDAAETAITNVFSGRPARGFVTRVMHELGPMSVAAGAPLGALKKAAVAKGIQLVHLCGRVSLFVFSACPHAFTMRFYFYYLPLDGALISI
;
A
#
# COMPACT_ATOMS: atom_id res chain seq x y z
N MET A 1 -2.85 0.89 3.02
CA MET A 1 -3.52 -0.24 2.34
C MET A 1 -5.03 -0.02 2.29
N ALA A 2 -5.56 0.49 1.17
CA ALA A 2 -6.99 0.76 1.02
C ALA A 2 -7.83 -0.52 1.23
N GLY A 3 -8.90 -0.42 2.02
CA GLY A 3 -9.78 -1.55 2.35
C GLY A 3 -9.25 -2.56 3.38
N ALA A 4 -8.00 -2.44 3.83
CA ALA A 4 -7.43 -3.32 4.86
C ALA A 4 -7.08 -2.57 6.16
N GLN A 5 -6.69 -1.30 6.09
CA GLN A 5 -6.31 -0.52 7.27
C GLN A 5 -7.10 0.78 7.39
N ALA A 6 -7.16 1.31 8.62
CA ALA A 6 -7.73 2.59 8.99
C ALA A 6 -6.86 3.24 10.11
N SER A 7 -7.41 4.17 10.89
CA SER A 7 -6.69 4.86 11.96
C SER A 7 -6.03 3.94 12.99
N GLU A 8 -6.66 2.83 13.38
CA GLU A 8 -6.14 1.94 14.43
C GLU A 8 -4.72 1.45 14.14
N LEU A 9 -4.49 0.94 12.93
CA LEU A 9 -3.16 0.47 12.55
C LEU A 9 -2.15 1.63 12.52
N ALA A 10 -2.55 2.81 12.02
CA ALA A 10 -1.68 3.97 12.01
C ALA A 10 -1.30 4.44 13.43
N ILE A 11 -2.22 4.36 14.39
CA ILE A 11 -1.98 4.66 15.80
C ILE A 11 -1.02 3.64 16.41
N THR A 12 -1.22 2.35 16.17
CA THR A 12 -0.32 1.29 16.66
C THR A 12 1.09 1.46 16.10
N VAL A 13 1.22 1.75 14.80
CA VAL A 13 2.52 2.03 14.17
C VAL A 13 3.18 3.26 14.79
N ALA A 14 2.44 4.34 14.99
CA ALA A 14 2.93 5.57 15.63
C ALA A 14 3.41 5.33 17.07
N ARG A 15 2.66 4.55 17.87
CA ARG A 15 3.07 4.13 19.22
C ARG A 15 4.33 3.28 19.22
N GLY A 16 4.55 2.50 18.15
CA GLY A 16 5.77 1.75 17.92
C GLY A 16 6.98 2.60 17.49
N GLY A 17 6.80 3.90 17.25
CA GLY A 17 7.83 4.82 16.75
C GLY A 17 7.97 4.87 15.23
N GLY A 18 7.05 4.25 14.49
CA GLY A 18 7.02 4.27 13.02
C GLY A 18 6.12 5.38 12.47
N LEU A 19 6.11 5.51 11.13
CA LEU A 19 5.21 6.42 10.41
C LEU A 19 3.90 5.71 10.04
N GLY A 20 2.83 6.01 10.78
CA GLY A 20 1.50 5.51 10.48
C GLY A 20 0.94 6.14 9.19
N ALA A 21 0.19 5.36 8.39
CA ALA A 21 -0.36 5.82 7.11
C ALA A 21 -1.86 5.58 6.97
N ILE A 22 -2.59 6.59 6.48
CA ILE A 22 -4.03 6.50 6.16
C ILE A 22 -4.22 6.38 4.65
N PRO A 23 -4.87 5.33 4.15
CA PRO A 23 -5.15 5.17 2.72
C PRO A 23 -6.38 6.00 2.31
N CYS A 24 -6.15 7.25 1.96
CA CYS A 24 -7.19 8.23 1.62
C CYS A 24 -7.81 8.04 0.24
N ALA A 25 -7.28 7.14 -0.60
CA ALA A 25 -7.71 6.95 -1.98
C ALA A 25 -9.21 6.65 -2.16
N LEU A 26 -9.85 6.01 -1.17
CA LEU A 26 -11.27 5.63 -1.21
C LEU A 26 -12.12 6.40 -0.20
N LEU A 27 -11.56 7.42 0.46
CA LEU A 27 -12.21 8.15 1.53
C LEU A 27 -12.77 9.50 1.02
N SER A 28 -13.90 9.92 1.59
CA SER A 28 -14.36 11.30 1.41
C SER A 28 -13.46 12.27 2.19
N PRO A 29 -13.44 13.58 1.86
CA PRO A 29 -12.70 14.57 2.65
C PRO A 29 -13.04 14.56 4.14
N ASP A 30 -14.31 14.34 4.48
CA ASP A 30 -14.76 14.33 5.87
C ASP A 30 -14.30 13.05 6.59
N ASP A 31 -14.36 11.88 5.94
CA ASP A 31 -13.77 10.65 6.48
C ASP A 31 -12.26 10.81 6.73
N VAL A 32 -11.54 11.47 5.81
CA VAL A 32 -10.10 11.75 6.00
C VAL A 32 -9.90 12.63 7.24
N ARG A 33 -10.71 13.67 7.43
CA ARG A 33 -10.63 14.54 8.60
C ARG A 33 -10.90 13.77 9.89
N GLU A 34 -11.93 12.95 9.93
CA GLU A 34 -12.26 12.11 11.10
C GLU A 34 -11.11 11.16 11.43
N HIS A 35 -10.55 10.49 10.42
CA HIS A 35 -9.40 9.61 10.61
C HIS A 35 -8.18 10.34 11.17
N VAL A 36 -7.86 11.53 10.64
CA VAL A 36 -6.75 12.36 11.13
C VAL A 36 -6.99 12.81 12.57
N GLN A 37 -8.17 13.33 12.88
CA GLN A 37 -8.53 13.75 14.23
C GLN A 37 -8.39 12.60 15.23
N HIS A 38 -8.84 11.41 14.85
CA HIS A 38 -8.72 10.22 15.68
C HIS A 38 -7.25 9.87 15.96
N VAL A 39 -6.39 9.82 14.92
CA VAL A 39 -4.96 9.55 15.11
C VAL A 39 -4.33 10.60 16.02
N ARG A 40 -4.55 11.89 15.75
CA ARG A 40 -3.97 12.99 16.54
C ARG A 40 -4.41 12.95 18.00
N ALA A 41 -5.69 12.66 18.27
CA ALA A 41 -6.18 12.52 19.63
C ALA A 41 -5.50 11.36 20.37
N ALA A 42 -5.34 10.21 19.69
CA ALA A 42 -4.74 9.01 20.27
C ALA A 42 -3.21 9.09 20.42
N THR A 43 -2.53 9.92 19.62
CA THR A 43 -1.07 10.08 19.61
C THR A 43 -0.60 11.45 20.13
N LYS A 44 -1.48 12.23 20.77
CA LYS A 44 -1.19 13.60 21.24
C LYS A 44 0.08 13.74 22.09
N HIS A 45 0.45 12.69 22.81
CA HIS A 45 1.62 12.65 23.70
C HIS A 45 2.91 12.20 23.01
N LEU A 46 2.82 11.77 21.75
CA LEU A 46 3.94 11.22 20.98
C LEU A 46 4.51 12.21 19.96
N SER A 47 3.78 13.29 19.65
CA SER A 47 4.07 14.17 18.52
C SER A 47 4.34 13.39 17.22
N ALA A 48 3.64 12.26 17.04
CA ALA A 48 3.94 11.32 15.97
C ALA A 48 3.43 11.84 14.62
N PRO A 49 4.24 11.76 13.56
CA PRO A 49 3.85 12.16 12.22
C PRO A 49 2.84 11.19 11.62
N ILE A 50 2.04 11.68 10.66
CA ILE A 50 1.09 10.87 9.90
C ILE A 50 1.32 11.02 8.39
N ASN A 51 1.23 9.90 7.67
CA ASN A 51 1.23 9.86 6.21
C ASN A 51 -0.20 9.75 5.67
N LEU A 52 -0.61 10.68 4.81
CA LEU A 52 -1.86 10.59 4.06
C LEU A 52 -1.59 10.13 2.62
N ASN A 53 -2.12 8.97 2.25
CA ASN A 53 -1.83 8.30 0.99
C ASN A 53 -2.98 8.44 -0.02
N PHE A 54 -2.69 8.95 -1.21
CA PHE A 54 -3.65 9.17 -2.28
C PHE A 54 -3.29 8.41 -3.56
N PHE A 55 -4.28 8.14 -4.41
CA PHE A 55 -4.03 7.72 -5.78
C PHE A 55 -3.94 8.95 -6.69
N CYS A 56 -2.90 9.03 -7.49
CA CYS A 56 -2.69 10.03 -8.53
C CYS A 56 -2.53 9.29 -9.87
N HIS A 57 -3.65 9.01 -10.53
CA HIS A 57 -3.65 8.31 -11.82
C HIS A 57 -4.28 9.20 -12.88
N THR A 58 -3.80 9.10 -14.12
CA THR A 58 -4.48 9.62 -15.30
C THR A 58 -5.84 8.92 -15.41
N LEU A 59 -6.92 9.71 -15.44
CA LEU A 59 -8.25 9.22 -15.74
C LEU A 59 -8.38 8.94 -17.25
N PRO A 60 -9.32 8.09 -17.69
CA PRO A 60 -9.62 7.93 -19.12
C PRO A 60 -9.96 9.28 -19.78
N PRO A 61 -9.86 9.39 -21.12
CA PRO A 61 -10.17 10.63 -21.85
C PRO A 61 -11.55 11.19 -21.48
N ALA A 62 -11.65 12.52 -21.51
CA ALA A 62 -12.77 13.30 -20.98
C ALA A 62 -14.15 12.74 -21.33
N ASN A 63 -14.89 12.39 -20.29
CA ASN A 63 -16.34 12.26 -20.26
C ASN A 63 -16.85 13.50 -19.49
N PRO A 64 -17.90 14.22 -19.93
CA PRO A 64 -18.49 15.34 -19.18
C PRO A 64 -18.78 15.05 -17.68
N GLU A 65 -19.04 13.80 -17.31
CA GLU A 65 -19.15 13.37 -15.90
C GLU A 65 -17.81 13.31 -15.13
N ALA A 66 -16.68 13.15 -15.82
CA ALA A 66 -15.34 13.05 -15.24
C ALA A 66 -14.74 14.41 -14.82
N ASP A 67 -15.22 15.52 -15.38
CA ASP A 67 -14.78 16.88 -15.00
C ASP A 67 -15.16 17.23 -13.55
N LYS A 68 -16.25 16.65 -13.02
CA LYS A 68 -16.59 16.73 -11.59
C LYS A 68 -15.55 16.04 -10.70
N GLN A 69 -14.98 14.92 -11.15
CA GLN A 69 -13.99 14.15 -10.37
C GLN A 69 -12.66 14.91 -10.23
N TRP A 70 -12.29 15.74 -11.21
CA TRP A 70 -11.07 16.53 -11.16
C TRP A 70 -11.16 17.75 -10.24
N GLN A 71 -12.31 18.42 -10.22
CA GLN A 71 -12.63 19.43 -9.20
C GLN A 71 -12.59 18.80 -7.79
N ASP A 72 -13.08 17.56 -7.64
CA ASP A 72 -13.05 16.80 -6.40
C ASP A 72 -11.63 16.52 -5.86
N VAL A 73 -10.66 16.21 -6.74
CA VAL A 73 -9.26 15.99 -6.34
C VAL A 73 -8.58 17.29 -5.91
N GLN A 74 -8.78 18.39 -6.64
CA GLN A 74 -8.23 19.70 -6.26
C GLN A 74 -8.86 20.24 -4.95
N ILE A 75 -10.17 20.01 -4.76
CA ILE A 75 -10.87 20.30 -3.50
C ILE A 75 -10.31 19.44 -2.36
N ARG A 76 -10.04 18.15 -2.60
CA ARG A 76 -9.39 17.26 -1.62
C ARG A 76 -8.01 17.79 -1.22
N ILE A 77 -7.14 18.11 -2.18
CA ILE A 77 -5.78 18.64 -1.92
C ILE A 77 -5.85 19.94 -1.10
N THR A 78 -6.79 20.83 -1.42
CA THR A 78 -6.95 22.10 -0.69
C THR A 78 -7.40 21.87 0.75
N LYS A 79 -8.39 21.00 0.99
CA LYS A 79 -8.84 20.61 2.34
C LYS A 79 -7.77 19.84 3.13
N ILE A 80 -6.90 19.07 2.47
CA ILE A 80 -5.79 18.36 3.12
C ILE A 80 -4.72 19.32 3.64
N LYS A 81 -4.45 20.43 2.93
CA LYS A 81 -3.52 21.46 3.43
C LYS A 81 -3.96 22.02 4.79
N GLU A 82 -5.26 22.08 5.06
CA GLU A 82 -5.81 22.48 6.37
C GLU A 82 -5.49 21.47 7.48
N LEU A 83 -5.38 20.17 7.15
CA LEU A 83 -5.08 19.09 8.09
C LEU A 83 -3.60 19.05 8.50
N LYS A 84 -2.73 19.78 7.79
CA LYS A 84 -1.27 19.86 8.02
C LYS A 84 -0.63 18.49 8.31
N PRO A 85 -0.80 17.49 7.42
CA PRO A 85 -0.05 16.24 7.56
C PRO A 85 1.45 16.50 7.38
N GLU A 86 2.28 15.79 8.13
CA GLU A 86 3.74 15.86 7.96
C GLU A 86 4.18 15.17 6.67
N VAL A 87 3.43 14.14 6.24
CA VAL A 87 3.72 13.41 4.99
C VAL A 87 2.46 13.24 4.16
N VAL A 88 2.55 13.55 2.88
CA VAL A 88 1.54 13.18 1.87
C VAL A 88 2.23 12.32 0.83
N SER A 89 1.70 11.13 0.57
CA SER A 89 2.22 10.21 -0.44
C SER A 89 1.21 9.99 -1.57
N PHE A 90 1.72 9.80 -2.78
CA PHE A 90 0.93 9.53 -3.97
C PHE A 90 1.33 8.18 -4.56
N TYR A 91 0.36 7.42 -5.04
CA TYR A 91 0.55 6.18 -5.80
C TYR A 91 0.06 6.36 -7.23
N PHE A 92 0.73 5.68 -8.17
CA PHE A 92 0.53 5.66 -9.62
C PHE A 92 1.41 6.63 -10.46
N GLU A 93 1.52 7.95 -10.21
CA GLU A 93 2.50 8.89 -10.85
C GLU A 93 2.83 10.06 -9.86
N LEU A 94 4.03 10.70 -9.73
CA LEU A 94 5.12 11.28 -10.58
C LEU A 94 6.56 10.97 -10.05
N PRO A 95 7.71 11.02 -10.81
CA PRO A 95 8.14 11.98 -11.86
C PRO A 95 8.51 11.31 -13.23
N PRO A 96 9.15 11.99 -14.24
CA PRO A 96 8.80 11.83 -15.65
C PRO A 96 8.96 10.40 -16.20
N THR A 97 7.96 10.03 -16.99
CA THR A 97 7.62 8.70 -17.52
C THR A 97 8.76 7.96 -18.20
N HIS A 98 9.78 8.64 -18.74
CA HIS A 98 10.86 7.99 -19.50
C HIS A 98 11.87 7.22 -18.63
N MET A 99 12.06 7.58 -17.35
CA MET A 99 12.98 6.86 -16.45
C MET A 99 12.34 5.64 -15.76
N LEU A 100 11.01 5.61 -15.65
CA LEU A 100 10.27 4.54 -14.97
C LEU A 100 9.76 3.47 -15.93
N ASN A 101 9.59 3.78 -17.22
CA ASN A 101 9.05 2.81 -18.19
C ASN A 101 9.90 1.55 -18.36
N SER A 102 11.22 1.61 -18.11
CA SER A 102 12.10 0.43 -18.11
C SER A 102 11.99 -0.42 -16.83
N LEU A 103 11.50 0.15 -15.72
CA LEU A 103 11.24 -0.57 -14.46
C LEU A 103 9.83 -1.17 -14.40
N VAL A 104 8.94 -0.73 -15.29
CA VAL A 104 7.51 -1.08 -15.35
C VAL A 104 7.23 -2.13 -16.44
N ASP A 105 8.25 -2.86 -16.91
CA ASP A 105 8.05 -4.05 -17.72
C ASP A 105 7.48 -5.18 -16.83
N PHE A 106 6.15 -5.17 -16.67
CA PHE A 106 5.38 -6.08 -15.81
C PHE A 106 5.66 -7.58 -15.98
N PRO A 107 6.07 -8.11 -17.15
CA PRO A 107 6.55 -9.49 -17.25
C PRO A 107 7.90 -9.73 -16.54
N GLN A 108 8.76 -8.71 -16.38
CA GLN A 108 10.12 -8.89 -15.83
C GLN A 108 10.19 -8.73 -14.30
N GLN A 109 9.30 -7.95 -13.68
CA GLN A 109 9.17 -7.79 -12.21
C GLN A 109 10.50 -7.71 -11.46
N ILE A 110 11.24 -6.62 -11.67
CA ILE A 110 12.52 -6.41 -11.00
C ILE A 110 12.32 -6.46 -9.47
N GLY A 111 13.10 -7.31 -8.79
CA GLY A 111 13.04 -7.43 -7.34
C GLY A 111 13.66 -6.21 -6.64
N THR A 112 13.08 -5.82 -5.49
CA THR A 112 13.41 -4.59 -4.73
C THR A 112 14.92 -4.34 -4.50
N MET A 113 15.74 -5.39 -4.38
CA MET A 113 17.19 -5.24 -4.16
C MET A 113 17.94 -4.60 -5.33
N SER A 114 17.44 -4.71 -6.56
CA SER A 114 18.10 -4.20 -7.76
C SER A 114 17.84 -2.71 -8.05
N PRO A 115 16.59 -2.20 -8.02
CA PRO A 115 16.32 -0.81 -8.37
C PRO A 115 16.65 0.16 -7.23
N VAL A 116 16.61 -0.27 -5.96
CA VAL A 116 16.88 0.61 -4.80
C VAL A 116 18.24 1.32 -4.91
N PRO A 117 19.40 0.64 -5.05
CA PRO A 117 20.68 1.33 -5.10
C PRO A 117 20.81 2.22 -6.34
N GLN A 118 20.32 1.74 -7.49
CA GLN A 118 20.36 2.52 -8.75
C GLN A 118 19.60 3.84 -8.63
N ILE A 119 18.47 3.83 -7.94
CA ILE A 119 17.66 5.04 -7.79
C ILE A 119 18.24 5.93 -6.69
N VAL A 120 18.74 5.36 -5.59
CA VAL A 120 19.48 6.10 -4.56
C VAL A 120 20.64 6.88 -5.18
N ASP A 121 21.41 6.28 -6.09
CA ASP A 121 22.52 6.94 -6.77
C ASP A 121 22.06 8.02 -7.77
N ALA A 122 20.87 7.84 -8.37
CA ALA A 122 20.35 8.71 -9.41
C ALA A 122 19.60 9.95 -8.88
N VAL A 123 19.09 9.93 -7.64
CA VAL A 123 18.28 11.01 -7.09
C VAL A 123 18.92 11.65 -5.86
N LYS A 124 18.65 12.94 -5.65
CA LYS A 124 19.06 13.65 -4.42
C LYS A 124 18.04 13.50 -3.27
N LEU A 125 16.89 12.90 -3.56
CA LEU A 125 15.81 12.74 -2.60
C LEU A 125 15.99 11.44 -1.79
N PRO A 126 15.60 11.41 -0.50
CA PRO A 126 15.61 10.17 0.26
C PRO A 126 14.68 9.12 -0.39
N VAL A 127 15.17 7.89 -0.51
CA VAL A 127 14.44 6.77 -1.10
C VAL A 127 13.85 5.88 0.00
N MET A 128 12.55 5.58 -0.10
CA MET A 128 11.88 4.57 0.72
C MET A 128 11.74 3.27 -0.07
N ALA A 129 12.36 2.17 0.39
CA ALA A 129 12.24 0.87 -0.24
C ALA A 129 10.92 0.18 0.15
N ALA A 130 10.19 -0.34 -0.82
CA ALA A 130 8.93 -1.02 -0.64
C ALA A 130 8.89 -2.36 -1.41
N GLY A 131 8.09 -3.28 -0.88
CA GLY A 131 7.91 -4.60 -1.49
C GLY A 131 8.95 -5.62 -1.03
N GLY A 132 8.48 -6.83 -0.70
CA GLY A 132 9.38 -7.93 -0.33
C GLY A 132 10.09 -7.79 1.03
N ILE A 133 9.79 -6.76 1.82
CA ILE A 133 10.39 -6.54 3.15
C ILE A 133 9.43 -7.07 4.21
N GLY A 134 9.84 -8.15 4.89
CA GLY A 134 9.03 -8.89 5.85
C GLY A 134 9.52 -8.86 7.30
N ASP A 135 10.81 -8.56 7.51
CA ASP A 135 11.48 -8.64 8.81
C ASP A 135 12.71 -7.72 8.86
N ALA A 136 13.41 -7.73 10.00
CA ALA A 136 14.60 -6.91 10.23
C ALA A 136 15.73 -7.15 9.22
N ARG A 137 15.85 -8.36 8.65
CA ARG A 137 16.90 -8.64 7.64
C ARG A 137 16.60 -7.88 6.36
N GLY A 138 15.33 -7.86 5.92
CA GLY A 138 14.89 -7.05 4.79
C GLY A 138 15.10 -5.55 5.01
N VAL A 139 14.88 -5.06 6.24
CA VAL A 139 15.16 -3.65 6.60
C VAL A 139 16.65 -3.33 6.50
N LEU A 140 17.50 -4.17 7.09
CA LEU A 140 18.95 -3.99 7.05
C LEU A 140 19.50 -4.08 5.63
N ALA A 141 18.96 -4.99 4.81
CA ALA A 141 19.33 -5.11 3.40
C ALA A 141 18.97 -3.84 2.61
N ALA A 142 17.75 -3.31 2.78
CA ALA A 142 17.35 -2.05 2.13
C ALA A 142 18.20 -0.86 2.60
N SER A 143 18.51 -0.78 3.89
CA SER A 143 19.38 0.25 4.45
C SER A 143 20.80 0.16 3.90
N ALA A 144 21.36 -1.05 3.78
CA ALA A 144 22.68 -1.28 3.17
C ALA A 144 22.72 -0.89 1.68
N LEU A 145 21.58 -0.93 0.99
CA LEU A 145 21.43 -0.45 -0.39
C LEU A 145 21.18 1.07 -0.49
N GLY A 146 21.23 1.79 0.63
CA GLY A 146 21.10 3.26 0.67
C GLY A 146 19.67 3.79 0.83
N ALA A 147 18.68 2.93 1.09
CA ALA A 147 17.34 3.40 1.40
C ALA A 147 17.31 4.14 2.75
N ALA A 148 16.63 5.27 2.80
CA ALA A 148 16.45 6.09 4.01
C ALA A 148 15.39 5.53 4.95
N ALA A 149 14.42 4.77 4.40
CA ALA A 149 13.38 4.09 5.16
C ALA A 149 12.83 2.90 4.36
N VAL A 150 11.96 2.13 4.99
CA VAL A 150 11.22 1.04 4.35
C VAL A 150 9.72 1.22 4.50
N GLN A 151 8.95 0.76 3.52
CA GLN A 151 7.50 0.72 3.57
C GLN A 151 7.00 -0.73 3.52
N MET A 152 6.32 -1.16 4.58
CA MET A 152 5.82 -2.51 4.73
C MET A 152 4.29 -2.55 4.67
N GLY A 153 3.75 -3.55 3.96
CA GLY A 153 2.31 -3.75 3.81
C GLY A 153 1.85 -5.12 4.30
N THR A 154 2.25 -6.18 3.59
CA THR A 154 1.75 -7.55 3.80
C THR A 154 1.91 -8.07 5.23
N VAL A 155 3.01 -7.72 5.91
CA VAL A 155 3.26 -8.11 7.31
C VAL A 155 2.19 -7.62 8.28
N PHE A 156 1.52 -6.50 7.98
CA PHE A 156 0.48 -5.95 8.83
C PHE A 156 -0.90 -6.53 8.57
N LEU A 157 -1.10 -7.33 7.51
CA LEU A 157 -2.44 -7.80 7.12
C LEU A 157 -3.08 -8.75 8.14
N LEU A 158 -2.30 -9.35 9.06
CA LEU A 158 -2.82 -10.13 10.19
C LEU A 158 -2.88 -9.34 11.52
N ALA A 159 -2.44 -8.09 11.56
CA ALA A 159 -2.53 -7.27 12.78
C ALA A 159 -3.99 -7.05 13.18
N ASP A 160 -4.31 -7.09 14.47
CA ASP A 160 -5.69 -7.04 14.98
C ASP A 160 -6.40 -5.73 14.61
N GLU A 161 -5.63 -4.66 14.43
CA GLU A 161 -6.08 -3.33 14.02
C GLU A 161 -6.50 -3.24 12.54
N THR A 162 -6.28 -4.30 11.75
CA THR A 162 -6.69 -4.35 10.35
C THR A 162 -8.08 -4.94 10.16
N LYS A 163 -8.80 -4.35 9.19
CA LYS A 163 -10.11 -4.82 8.72
C LYS A 163 -9.99 -5.94 7.67
N THR A 164 -8.85 -6.63 7.63
CA THR A 164 -8.63 -7.78 6.74
C THR A 164 -9.67 -8.86 7.05
N SER A 165 -10.40 -9.29 6.03
CA SER A 165 -11.49 -10.26 6.16
C SER A 165 -11.03 -11.61 6.72
N ALA A 166 -11.94 -12.35 7.34
CA ALA A 166 -11.65 -13.69 7.87
C ALA A 166 -11.11 -14.64 6.80
N LEU A 167 -11.67 -14.61 5.58
CA LEU A 167 -11.21 -15.42 4.45
C LEU A 167 -9.78 -15.05 4.02
N HIS A 168 -9.45 -13.76 3.99
CA HIS A 168 -8.10 -13.33 3.64
C HIS A 168 -7.10 -13.65 4.75
N ARG A 169 -7.47 -13.45 6.02
CA ARG A 169 -6.65 -13.86 7.16
C ARG A 169 -6.37 -15.36 7.16
N LYS A 170 -7.38 -16.20 6.88
CA LYS A 170 -7.23 -17.65 6.73
C LYS A 170 -6.19 -17.97 5.65
N ARG A 171 -6.34 -17.37 4.47
CA ARG A 171 -5.40 -17.62 3.35
C ARG A 171 -3.97 -17.15 3.64
N LEU A 172 -3.80 -16.02 4.33
CA LEU A 172 -2.48 -15.54 4.77
C LEU A 172 -1.82 -16.52 5.75
N LYS A 173 -2.58 -17.10 6.69
CA LYS A 173 -2.06 -18.11 7.63
C LYS A 173 -1.69 -19.43 6.95
N GLU A 174 -2.51 -19.87 5.99
CA GLU A 174 -2.22 -21.04 5.16
C GLU A 174 -0.94 -20.82 4.35
N ALA A 175 -0.80 -19.65 3.70
CA ALA A 175 0.40 -19.28 2.98
C ALA A 175 1.64 -19.27 3.89
N ALA A 176 1.53 -18.69 5.09
CA ALA A 176 2.62 -18.66 6.09
C ALA A 176 3.06 -20.05 6.57
N SER A 177 2.19 -21.06 6.47
CA SER A 177 2.49 -22.44 6.88
C SER A 177 3.27 -23.23 5.83
N GLY A 178 3.52 -22.65 4.64
CA GLY A 178 4.26 -23.29 3.54
C GLY A 178 3.40 -24.26 2.73
N GLY A 179 3.20 -23.95 1.45
CA GLY A 179 2.44 -24.75 0.48
C GLY A 179 1.99 -23.93 -0.73
N ASP A 180 1.31 -24.56 -1.70
CA ASP A 180 0.82 -23.92 -2.94
C ASP A 180 -0.10 -22.71 -2.69
N ALA A 181 -0.72 -22.63 -1.51
CA ALA A 181 -1.51 -21.49 -1.07
C ALA A 181 -0.72 -20.16 -1.03
N ALA A 182 0.61 -20.21 -1.02
CA ALA A 182 1.49 -19.04 -0.99
C ALA A 182 1.73 -18.41 -2.37
N GLU A 183 1.32 -19.05 -3.47
CA GLU A 183 1.59 -18.54 -4.81
C GLU A 183 0.91 -17.17 -5.05
N THR A 184 1.69 -16.19 -5.51
CA THR A 184 1.20 -14.84 -5.85
C THR A 184 1.58 -14.45 -7.26
N ALA A 185 0.66 -13.79 -7.95
CA ALA A 185 0.91 -13.24 -9.29
C ALA A 185 0.43 -11.79 -9.37
N ILE A 186 0.99 -11.05 -10.33
CA ILE A 186 0.44 -9.75 -10.72
C ILE A 186 -0.78 -10.04 -11.59
N THR A 187 -1.87 -9.35 -11.29
CA THR A 187 -3.10 -9.45 -12.05
C THR A 187 -3.76 -8.10 -12.25
N ASN A 188 -4.29 -7.87 -13.45
CA ASN A 188 -5.14 -6.72 -13.74
C ASN A 188 -6.63 -7.10 -13.77
N VAL A 189 -6.99 -8.39 -13.72
CA VAL A 189 -8.35 -8.84 -14.00
C VAL A 189 -9.37 -8.19 -13.07
N PHE A 190 -9.05 -7.98 -11.80
CA PHE A 190 -10.01 -7.47 -10.82
C PHE A 190 -10.27 -5.96 -10.85
N SER A 191 -9.27 -5.15 -11.20
CA SER A 191 -9.33 -3.68 -11.10
C SER A 191 -9.06 -2.97 -12.43
N GLY A 192 -8.67 -3.70 -13.47
CA GLY A 192 -8.12 -3.15 -14.70
C GLY A 192 -6.67 -2.65 -14.58
N ARG A 193 -6.11 -2.54 -13.37
CA ARG A 193 -4.71 -2.12 -13.13
C ARG A 193 -3.91 -3.26 -12.51
N PRO A 194 -2.63 -3.45 -12.90
CA PRO A 194 -1.77 -4.46 -12.30
C PRO A 194 -1.68 -4.32 -10.77
N ALA A 195 -2.02 -5.39 -10.05
CA ALA A 195 -1.85 -5.50 -8.60
C ALA A 195 -1.43 -6.93 -8.24
N ARG A 196 -0.63 -7.11 -7.20
CA ARG A 196 -0.22 -8.44 -6.74
C ARG A 196 -1.18 -9.00 -5.68
N GLY A 197 -1.56 -10.25 -5.85
CA GLY A 197 -2.30 -11.02 -4.85
C GLY A 197 -2.08 -12.52 -5.00
N PHE A 198 -2.69 -13.30 -4.11
CA PHE A 198 -2.70 -14.75 -4.23
C PHE A 198 -3.34 -15.18 -5.54
N VAL A 199 -2.79 -16.21 -6.18
CA VAL A 199 -3.39 -16.80 -7.37
C VAL A 199 -4.74 -17.42 -6.97
N THR A 200 -5.81 -16.98 -7.64
CA THR A 200 -7.16 -17.50 -7.42
C THR A 200 -7.64 -18.30 -8.62
N ARG A 201 -8.74 -19.05 -8.45
CA ARG A 201 -9.37 -19.81 -9.53
C ARG A 201 -9.67 -18.94 -10.76
N VAL A 202 -10.13 -17.71 -10.56
CA VAL A 202 -10.38 -16.74 -11.66
C VAL A 202 -9.11 -16.48 -12.46
N MET A 203 -7.96 -16.38 -11.79
CA MET A 203 -6.67 -16.16 -12.45
C MET A 203 -6.14 -17.41 -13.16
N HIS A 204 -6.45 -18.62 -12.66
CA HIS A 204 -6.14 -19.86 -13.37
C HIS A 204 -6.99 -20.03 -14.64
N GLU A 205 -8.28 -19.70 -14.57
CA GLU A 205 -9.21 -19.89 -15.69
C GLU A 205 -9.08 -18.81 -16.78
N LEU A 206 -8.90 -17.55 -16.39
CA LEU A 206 -8.85 -16.42 -17.32
C LEU A 206 -7.42 -15.99 -17.68
N GLY A 207 -6.43 -16.55 -17.00
CA GLY A 207 -5.08 -15.99 -16.95
C GLY A 207 -5.00 -14.80 -15.97
N PRO A 208 -3.80 -14.51 -15.43
CA PRO A 208 -3.62 -13.42 -14.47
C PRO A 208 -3.69 -12.04 -15.15
N MET A 209 -3.43 -11.94 -16.45
CA MET A 209 -3.44 -10.68 -17.20
C MET A 209 -4.43 -10.77 -18.36
N SER A 210 -5.26 -9.75 -18.53
CA SER A 210 -6.21 -9.66 -19.64
C SER A 210 -6.26 -8.25 -20.21
N VAL A 211 -6.26 -8.15 -21.55
CA VAL A 211 -6.47 -6.88 -22.27
C VAL A 211 -7.91 -6.38 -22.16
N ALA A 212 -8.86 -7.26 -21.82
CA ALA A 212 -10.26 -6.94 -21.57
C ALA A 212 -10.56 -6.70 -20.08
N ALA A 213 -9.53 -6.59 -19.23
CA ALA A 213 -9.68 -6.37 -17.80
C ALA A 213 -10.24 -4.98 -17.48
N GLY A 214 -11.13 -4.88 -16.48
CA GLY A 214 -11.75 -3.61 -16.09
C GLY A 214 -12.95 -3.77 -15.16
N ALA A 215 -13.84 -2.77 -15.15
CA ALA A 215 -15.05 -2.68 -14.33
C ALA A 215 -16.04 -3.89 -14.33
N PRO A 216 -16.09 -4.79 -15.35
CA PRO A 216 -17.08 -5.90 -15.37
C PRO A 216 -17.01 -6.86 -14.19
N LEU A 217 -15.89 -6.93 -13.46
CA LEU A 217 -15.73 -7.84 -12.32
C LEU A 217 -16.24 -7.29 -10.98
N GLY A 218 -16.69 -6.03 -10.91
CA GLY A 218 -17.32 -5.45 -9.71
C GLY A 218 -18.61 -6.18 -9.31
N ALA A 219 -19.47 -6.48 -10.29
CA ALA A 219 -20.70 -7.23 -10.08
C ALA A 219 -20.42 -8.68 -9.66
N LEU A 220 -19.44 -9.34 -10.32
CA LEU A 220 -19.03 -10.69 -9.96
C LEU A 220 -18.44 -10.74 -8.54
N LYS A 221 -17.62 -9.75 -8.16
CA LYS A 221 -17.07 -9.63 -6.81
C LYS A 221 -18.18 -9.49 -5.77
N LYS A 222 -19.19 -8.66 -6.03
CA LYS A 222 -20.34 -8.50 -5.13
C LYS A 222 -21.14 -9.80 -5.00
N ALA A 223 -21.41 -10.48 -6.13
CA ALA A 223 -22.14 -11.75 -6.14
C ALA A 223 -21.37 -12.90 -5.45
N ALA A 224 -20.05 -12.95 -5.62
CA ALA A 224 -19.18 -13.93 -4.97
C ALA A 224 -19.17 -13.71 -3.45
N VAL A 225 -19.04 -12.46 -2.99
CA VAL A 225 -19.06 -12.13 -1.55
C VAL A 225 -20.40 -12.52 -0.92
N ALA A 226 -21.53 -12.33 -1.62
CA ALA A 226 -22.85 -12.78 -1.15
C ALA A 226 -22.94 -14.31 -0.98
N LYS A 227 -22.07 -15.07 -1.64
CA LYS A 227 -21.93 -16.54 -1.50
C LYS A 227 -20.78 -16.94 -0.56
N GLY A 228 -20.22 -16.00 0.20
CA GLY A 228 -19.08 -16.26 1.09
C GLY A 228 -17.76 -16.52 0.37
N ILE A 229 -17.63 -16.11 -0.90
CA ILE A 229 -16.44 -16.28 -1.71
C ILE A 229 -15.73 -14.93 -1.86
N GLN A 230 -14.45 -14.89 -1.52
CA GLN A 230 -13.59 -13.73 -1.79
C GLN A 230 -12.73 -14.00 -3.02
N LEU A 231 -12.93 -13.21 -4.08
CA LEU A 231 -12.23 -13.39 -5.35
C LEU A 231 -10.81 -12.79 -5.37
N VAL A 232 -10.52 -11.88 -4.44
CA VAL A 232 -9.28 -11.07 -4.45
C VAL A 232 -8.63 -11.04 -3.09
N HIS A 233 -7.36 -11.40 -3.03
CA HIS A 233 -6.54 -11.39 -1.82
C HIS A 233 -5.19 -10.71 -2.12
N LEU A 234 -5.13 -9.39 -1.98
CA LEU A 234 -3.92 -8.61 -2.28
C LEU A 234 -2.84 -8.85 -1.22
N CYS A 235 -1.66 -9.27 -1.67
CA CYS A 235 -0.49 -9.51 -0.82
C CYS A 235 0.80 -9.52 -1.66
N GLY A 236 1.93 -9.26 -1.00
CA GLY A 236 3.27 -9.36 -1.57
C GLY A 236 3.84 -10.78 -1.46
N ARG A 237 5.05 -10.98 -2.00
CA ARG A 237 5.76 -12.28 -1.95
C ARG A 237 6.29 -12.67 -0.57
N VAL A 238 6.23 -11.76 0.42
CA VAL A 238 6.54 -12.05 1.83
C VAL A 238 5.33 -12.52 2.63
N SER A 239 4.30 -13.04 1.96
CA SER A 239 3.14 -13.68 2.61
C SER A 239 3.52 -14.88 3.49
N LEU A 240 4.72 -15.43 3.32
CA LEU A 240 5.31 -16.44 4.20
C LEU A 240 5.71 -15.90 5.59
N PHE A 241 5.92 -14.58 5.72
CA PHE A 241 6.44 -13.93 6.94
C PHE A 241 5.37 -13.18 7.72
N VAL A 242 4.08 -13.52 7.53
CA VAL A 242 3.00 -12.80 8.21
C VAL A 242 2.77 -13.41 9.59
N PHE A 243 3.01 -12.62 10.64
CA PHE A 243 2.93 -13.08 12.02
C PHE A 243 1.46 -13.26 12.47
N SER A 244 1.10 -14.45 12.99
CA SER A 244 -0.28 -14.85 13.29
C SER A 244 -0.89 -14.21 14.55
N ALA A 245 -0.12 -13.47 15.33
CA ALA A 245 -0.59 -12.64 16.44
C ALA A 245 0.55 -11.69 16.79
N CYS A 246 0.31 -10.39 16.69
CA CYS A 246 1.23 -9.40 17.23
C CYS A 246 0.45 -8.64 18.30
N PRO A 247 0.40 -9.14 19.55
CA PRO A 247 -0.23 -8.40 20.61
C PRO A 247 0.59 -7.11 20.78
N HIS A 248 -0.04 -5.97 20.51
CA HIS A 248 0.46 -4.65 20.85
C HIS A 248 1.87 -4.38 20.32
N ALA A 249 1.98 -3.97 19.05
CA ALA A 249 3.20 -3.36 18.52
C ALA A 249 4.47 -4.08 19.02
N PHE A 250 4.72 -5.32 18.55
CA PHE A 250 6.07 -5.86 18.68
C PHE A 250 6.99 -4.78 18.15
N THR A 251 7.83 -4.32 19.05
CA THR A 251 8.41 -3.00 19.03
C THR A 251 9.24 -2.90 17.76
N MET A 252 8.67 -2.32 16.70
CA MET A 252 9.42 -1.89 15.52
C MET A 252 10.21 -0.64 15.88
N ARG A 253 10.99 -0.74 16.95
CA ARG A 253 12.15 0.10 17.24
C ARG A 253 13.34 -0.31 16.35
N PHE A 254 13.06 -0.83 15.15
CA PHE A 254 14.10 -1.05 14.16
C PHE A 254 14.30 0.25 13.41
N TYR A 255 15.30 1.00 13.88
CA TYR A 255 16.03 2.06 13.18
C TYR A 255 15.20 2.91 12.21
N PHE A 256 14.54 3.93 12.74
CA PHE A 256 14.14 5.07 11.92
C PHE A 256 14.77 6.33 12.51
N TYR A 257 15.84 6.79 11.86
CA TYR A 257 16.25 8.18 12.00
C TYR A 257 15.20 9.01 11.26
N TYR A 258 14.30 9.61 12.03
CA TYR A 258 13.45 10.68 11.52
C TYR A 258 14.36 11.87 11.23
N LEU A 259 14.68 12.09 9.96
CA LEU A 259 15.23 13.36 9.50
C LEU A 259 14.01 14.24 9.16
N PRO A 260 13.72 15.29 9.95
CA PRO A 260 12.73 16.27 9.58
C PRO A 260 13.32 17.00 8.37
N LEU A 261 12.88 16.63 7.17
CA LEU A 261 13.30 17.30 5.96
C LEU A 261 12.05 17.88 5.34
N ASP A 262 12.09 19.20 5.16
CA ASP A 262 11.10 20.04 4.50
C ASP A 262 10.96 19.70 2.99
N GLY A 263 10.84 18.42 2.63
CA GLY A 263 10.93 17.93 1.25
C GLY A 263 10.26 16.58 1.01
N ALA A 264 9.88 16.34 -0.25
CA ALA A 264 9.17 15.15 -0.70
C ALA A 264 10.03 13.86 -0.62
N LEU A 265 9.40 12.73 -0.31
CA LEU A 265 10.00 11.38 -0.29
C LEU A 265 9.54 10.56 -1.51
N ILE A 266 10.45 9.80 -2.14
CA ILE A 266 10.12 8.86 -3.21
C ILE A 266 10.02 7.45 -2.62
N SER A 267 8.89 6.76 -2.87
CA SER A 267 8.65 5.36 -2.46
C SER A 267 8.69 4.46 -3.69
N ILE A 268 9.43 3.35 -3.61
CA ILE A 268 9.76 2.46 -4.73
C ILE A 268 9.55 1.01 -4.35
#